data_AF-A0A953STQ5-F1
#
_entry.id   AF-A0A953STQ5-F1
#
_cell.length_a   1.000
_cell.length_b   1.000
_cell.length_c   1.000
_cell.angle_alpha   90.00
_cell.angle_beta   90.00
_cell.angle_gamma   90.00
#
_symmetry.space_group_name_H-M   'P 1'
#
loop_
_entity.id
_entity.type
_entity.pdbx_description
1 polymer ?
#
loop_
_entity_poly.entity_id
_entity_poly.type
_entity_poly.pdbx_seq_one_letter_code
_entity_poly.pdbx_strand_id
1 'polypeptide(L)'
;DYTTAIIIIAIITLIYTYTGGVKGVIWVDVVLMFIYLGGAIIAAIFLVHLLPDGWNSVVAAASDGNKFNIINLGFDKGIAGFFADPYTLIGGLLGGAFLSMASHGTDQLIVQRLLTTKTLKDSRKAIIGSGIIVIIQFALFLVVGVMLYAYYGQLSVKPMKFSRCLL
;
A
#
# COMPACT_ATOMS: atom_id res chain seq x y z
N ASP A 1 5.51 -1.69 25.85
CA ASP A 1 6.20 -2.85 25.23
C ASP A 1 5.43 -3.39 24.04
N TYR A 2 6.14 -3.76 22.97
CA TYR A 2 5.54 -4.30 21.74
C TYR A 2 4.78 -5.60 22.03
N THR A 3 5.27 -6.45 22.94
CA THR A 3 4.60 -7.68 23.37
C THR A 3 3.21 -7.40 23.93
N THR A 4 3.08 -6.39 24.80
CA THR A 4 1.79 -6.00 25.39
C THR A 4 0.81 -5.53 24.32
N ALA A 5 1.27 -4.73 23.34
CA ALA A 5 0.44 -4.28 22.24
C ALA A 5 -0.07 -5.45 21.36
N ILE A 6 0.81 -6.41 21.05
CA ILE A 6 0.46 -7.61 20.27
C ILE A 6 -0.60 -8.43 21.01
N ILE A 7 -0.43 -8.67 22.31
CA ILE A 7 -1.37 -9.43 23.13
C ILE A 7 -2.74 -8.75 23.16
N ILE A 8 -2.78 -7.43 23.35
CA ILE A 8 -4.03 -6.66 23.37
C ILE A 8 -4.76 -6.78 22.03
N ILE A 9 -4.07 -6.54 20.91
CA ILE A 9 -4.68 -6.62 19.57
C ILE A 9 -5.16 -8.05 19.28
N ALA A 10 -4.38 -9.07 19.65
CA ALA A 10 -4.75 -10.47 19.43
C ALA A 10 -6.02 -10.86 20.21
N ILE A 11 -6.11 -10.47 21.49
CA ILE A 11 -7.29 -10.75 22.33
C ILE A 11 -8.52 -10.04 21.77
N ILE A 12 -8.42 -8.75 21.44
CA ILE A 12 -9.54 -7.99 20.87
C ILE A 12 -9.98 -8.62 19.53
N THR A 13 -9.01 -8.99 18.69
CA THR A 13 -9.26 -9.64 17.40
C THR A 13 -9.99 -10.95 17.55
N LEU A 14 -9.56 -11.77 18.51
CA LEU A 14 -10.20 -13.04 18.81
C LEU A 14 -11.65 -12.84 19.28
N ILE A 15 -11.89 -11.89 20.19
CA ILE A 15 -13.23 -11.64 20.73
C ILE A 15 -14.22 -11.24 19.64
N TYR A 16 -13.88 -10.26 18.79
CA TYR A 16 -14.82 -9.83 17.74
C TYR A 16 -14.97 -10.87 16.62
N THR A 17 -13.91 -11.63 16.32
CA THR A 17 -13.97 -12.68 15.30
C THR A 17 -14.83 -13.84 15.77
N TYR A 18 -14.69 -14.25 17.04
CA TYR A 18 -15.47 -15.32 17.64
C TYR A 18 -16.95 -14.95 17.77
N THR A 19 -17.26 -13.74 18.25
CA THR A 19 -18.65 -13.30 18.48
C THR A 19 -19.38 -12.92 17.18
N GLY A 20 -18.71 -12.27 16.24
CA GLY A 20 -19.33 -11.77 15.00
C GLY A 20 -19.25 -12.72 13.80
N GLY A 21 -18.37 -13.71 13.85
CA GLY A 21 -18.08 -14.59 12.72
C GLY A 21 -17.66 -13.82 11.47
N VAL A 22 -17.86 -14.42 10.28
CA VAL A 22 -17.44 -13.82 9.00
C VAL A 22 -18.09 -12.45 8.74
N LYS A 23 -19.35 -12.26 9.15
CA LYS A 23 -20.04 -10.96 9.02
C LYS A 23 -19.38 -9.87 9.87
N GLY A 24 -19.03 -10.19 11.13
CA GLY A 24 -18.34 -9.26 12.01
C GLY A 24 -16.98 -8.84 11.45
N VAL A 25 -16.20 -9.82 10.97
CA VAL A 25 -14.89 -9.56 10.36
C VAL A 25 -15.02 -8.65 9.13
N ILE A 26 -15.99 -8.89 8.24
CA ILE A 26 -16.19 -8.03 7.05
C ILE A 26 -16.52 -6.60 7.46
N TRP A 27 -17.36 -6.38 8.47
CA TRP A 27 -17.67 -5.02 8.93
C TRP A 27 -16.46 -4.30 9.53
N VAL A 28 -15.65 -4.99 10.31
CA VAL A 28 -14.39 -4.44 10.84
C VAL A 28 -13.45 -4.07 9.70
N ASP A 29 -13.32 -4.92 8.68
CA ASP A 29 -12.50 -4.63 7.50
C ASP A 29 -12.98 -3.36 6.76
N VAL A 30 -14.31 -3.18 6.61
CA VAL A 30 -14.88 -1.97 6.01
C VAL A 30 -14.52 -0.73 6.82
N VAL A 31 -14.67 -0.78 8.15
CA VAL A 31 -14.31 0.34 9.03
C VAL A 31 -12.81 0.65 8.94
N LEU A 32 -11.96 -0.38 8.97
CA LEU A 32 -10.50 -0.22 8.87
C LEU A 32 -10.10 0.38 7.53
N MET A 33 -10.74 -0.01 6.44
CA MET A 33 -10.53 0.58 5.12
C MET A 33 -10.79 2.10 5.14
N PHE A 34 -11.89 2.55 5.74
CA PHE A 34 -12.19 3.98 5.86
C PHE A 34 -11.22 4.72 6.78
N ILE A 35 -10.85 4.12 7.92
CA ILE A 35 -9.87 4.71 8.85
C ILE A 35 -8.51 4.86 8.15
N TYR A 36 -8.08 3.84 7.42
CA TYR A 36 -6.78 3.82 6.75
C TYR A 36 -6.73 4.79 5.57
N LEU A 37 -7.74 4.79 4.69
CA LEU A 37 -7.83 5.74 3.58
C LEU A 37 -8.01 7.19 4.07
N GLY A 38 -8.85 7.39 5.08
CA GLY A 38 -9.05 8.70 5.71
C GLY A 38 -7.77 9.22 6.34
N GLY A 39 -7.05 8.36 7.08
CA GLY A 39 -5.75 8.69 7.65
C GLY A 39 -4.71 9.08 6.59
N ALA A 40 -4.67 8.37 5.46
CA ALA A 40 -3.78 8.70 4.36
C ALA A 40 -4.12 10.05 3.70
N ILE A 41 -5.41 10.36 3.50
CA ILE A 41 -5.85 11.66 2.98
C ILE A 41 -5.49 12.78 3.96
N ILE A 42 -5.78 12.59 5.24
CA ILE A 42 -5.43 13.56 6.29
C ILE A 42 -3.91 13.79 6.30
N ALA A 43 -3.11 12.72 6.28
CA ALA A 43 -1.66 12.81 6.23
C ALA A 43 -1.18 13.57 4.98
N ALA A 44 -1.76 13.31 3.81
CA ALA A 44 -1.45 14.04 2.59
C ALA A 44 -1.75 15.54 2.72
N ILE A 45 -2.90 15.91 3.27
CA ILE A 45 -3.29 17.31 3.52
C ILE A 45 -2.30 17.96 4.49
N PHE A 46 -1.98 17.32 5.61
CA PHE A 46 -1.01 17.84 6.59
C PHE A 46 0.37 18.03 5.97
N LEU A 47 0.86 17.06 5.19
CA LEU A 47 2.16 17.15 4.53
C LEU A 47 2.21 18.32 3.56
N VAL A 48 1.19 18.50 2.72
CA VAL A 48 1.15 19.64 1.78
C VAL A 48 1.22 20.98 2.50
N HIS A 49 0.61 21.14 3.68
CA HIS A 49 0.69 22.39 4.45
C HIS A 49 2.02 22.60 5.18
N LEU A 50 2.82 21.53 5.37
CA LEU A 50 4.13 21.61 5.99
C LEU A 50 5.24 22.01 5.00
N LEU A 51 5.01 21.86 3.70
CA LEU A 51 6.00 22.26 2.68
C LEU A 51 5.88 23.76 2.37
N PRO A 52 7.01 24.49 2.21
CA PRO A 52 7.02 25.94 1.98
C PRO A 52 6.18 26.41 0.78
N ASP A 53 6.22 25.67 -0.34
CA ASP A 53 5.42 25.95 -1.55
C ASP A 53 4.32 24.89 -1.77
N GLY A 54 3.98 24.14 -0.72
CA GLY A 54 2.99 23.07 -0.74
C GLY A 54 3.20 22.05 -1.86
N TRP A 55 2.19 21.88 -2.72
CA TRP A 55 2.21 20.89 -3.81
C TRP A 55 3.32 21.15 -4.84
N ASN A 56 3.70 22.41 -5.07
CA ASN A 56 4.75 22.74 -6.04
C ASN A 56 6.11 22.18 -5.59
N SER A 57 6.41 22.24 -4.30
CA SER A 57 7.62 21.63 -3.75
C SER A 57 7.62 20.11 -3.90
N VAL A 58 6.44 19.46 -3.83
CA VAL A 58 6.30 18.01 -4.05
C VAL A 58 6.62 17.64 -5.49
N VAL A 59 6.06 18.38 -6.46
CA VAL A 59 6.28 18.13 -7.89
C VAL A 59 7.75 18.36 -8.25
N ALA A 60 8.37 19.45 -7.77
CA ALA A 60 9.78 19.75 -8.02
C ALA A 60 10.71 18.66 -7.45
N ALA A 61 10.51 18.26 -6.20
CA ALA A 61 11.32 17.21 -5.59
C ALA A 61 11.15 15.86 -6.31
N ALA A 62 9.93 15.56 -6.76
CA ALA A 62 9.63 14.33 -7.48
C ALA A 62 10.19 14.33 -8.92
N SER A 63 10.21 15.47 -9.61
CA SER A 63 10.85 15.60 -10.92
C SER A 63 12.37 15.46 -10.82
N ASP A 64 12.99 16.12 -9.84
CA ASP A 64 14.45 16.05 -9.63
C ASP A 64 14.89 14.62 -9.28
N GLY A 65 14.08 13.92 -8.49
CA GLY A 65 14.32 12.53 -8.11
C GLY A 65 13.91 11.49 -9.17
N ASN A 66 13.48 11.89 -10.37
CA ASN A 66 12.91 11.01 -11.42
C ASN A 66 11.81 10.07 -10.90
N LYS A 67 11.02 10.49 -9.91
CA LYS A 67 10.01 9.64 -9.23
C LYS A 67 8.73 9.46 -10.03
N PHE A 68 8.50 10.28 -11.04
CA PHE A 68 7.35 10.15 -11.96
C PHE A 68 7.60 9.19 -13.13
N ASN A 69 8.76 8.52 -13.18
CA ASN A 69 9.03 7.55 -14.24
C ASN A 69 8.28 6.23 -13.99
N ILE A 70 7.00 6.21 -14.37
CA ILE A 70 6.10 5.07 -14.19
C ILE A 70 6.28 4.03 -15.32
N ILE A 71 6.73 4.46 -16.50
CA ILE A 71 6.81 3.63 -17.71
C ILE A 71 8.28 3.32 -18.00
N ASN A 72 8.76 2.20 -17.47
CA ASN A 72 10.06 1.63 -17.83
C ASN A 72 9.86 0.29 -18.55
N LEU A 73 10.11 0.25 -19.86
CA LEU A 73 9.98 -1.00 -20.64
C LEU A 73 11.17 -1.96 -20.45
N GLY A 74 12.29 -1.49 -19.87
CA GLY A 74 13.45 -2.34 -19.54
C GLY A 74 14.32 -2.75 -20.72
N PHE A 75 14.02 -2.28 -21.94
CA PHE A 75 14.77 -2.64 -23.16
C PHE A 75 15.94 -1.72 -23.47
N ASP A 76 16.16 -0.66 -22.69
CA ASP A 76 17.24 0.32 -22.93
C ASP A 76 18.64 -0.31 -22.93
N LYS A 77 18.82 -1.43 -22.23
CA LYS A 77 20.07 -2.21 -22.14
C LYS A 77 19.97 -3.58 -22.84
N GLY A 78 18.98 -3.77 -23.72
CA GLY A 78 18.71 -5.04 -24.41
C GLY A 78 18.07 -6.12 -23.53
N ILE A 79 17.96 -7.35 -24.05
CA ILE A 79 17.27 -8.48 -23.37
C ILE A 79 17.95 -8.86 -22.04
N ALA A 80 19.28 -8.76 -21.95
CA ALA A 80 20.00 -9.01 -20.71
C ALA A 80 19.70 -7.95 -19.64
N GLY A 81 19.50 -6.69 -20.06
CA GLY A 81 19.10 -5.60 -19.19
C GLY A 81 17.70 -5.76 -18.62
N PHE A 82 16.76 -6.31 -19.40
CA PHE A 82 15.40 -6.58 -18.96
C PHE A 82 15.31 -7.50 -17.75
N PHE A 83 16.17 -8.53 -17.67
CA PHE A 83 16.23 -9.44 -16.51
C PHE A 83 17.07 -8.89 -15.35
N ALA A 84 17.91 -7.88 -15.58
CA ALA A 84 18.74 -7.26 -14.56
C ALA A 84 18.02 -6.09 -13.86
N ASP A 85 17.13 -5.37 -14.55
CA ASP A 85 16.36 -4.27 -13.97
C ASP A 85 15.08 -4.79 -13.28
N PRO A 86 14.94 -4.66 -11.95
CA PRO A 86 13.80 -5.23 -11.22
C PRO A 86 12.49 -4.45 -11.38
N TYR A 87 12.55 -3.20 -11.88
CA TYR A 87 11.40 -2.29 -11.98
C TYR A 87 10.98 -2.05 -13.43
N THR A 88 10.73 -3.13 -14.18
CA THR A 88 10.17 -3.05 -15.54
C THR A 88 8.66 -3.15 -15.50
N LEU A 89 7.98 -2.44 -16.42
CA LEU A 89 6.52 -2.43 -16.52
C LEU A 89 5.96 -3.82 -16.82
N ILE A 90 6.60 -4.56 -17.74
CA ILE A 90 6.17 -5.92 -18.09
C ILE A 90 6.40 -6.87 -16.91
N GLY A 91 7.54 -6.77 -16.22
CA GLY A 91 7.83 -7.55 -15.01
C GLY A 91 6.83 -7.26 -13.90
N GLY A 92 6.51 -5.98 -13.67
CA GLY A 92 5.50 -5.55 -12.72
C GLY A 92 4.09 -6.00 -13.08
N LEU A 93 3.72 -5.96 -14.37
CA LEU A 93 2.40 -6.40 -14.84
C LEU A 93 2.24 -7.92 -14.69
N LEU A 94 3.23 -8.71 -15.13
CA LEU A 94 3.20 -10.16 -14.99
C LEU A 94 3.28 -10.58 -13.52
N GLY A 95 4.23 -10.02 -12.76
CA GLY A 95 4.37 -10.29 -11.33
C GLY A 95 3.11 -9.90 -10.55
N GLY A 96 2.53 -8.74 -10.84
CA GLY A 96 1.27 -8.28 -10.26
C GLY A 96 0.09 -9.18 -10.64
N ALA A 97 0.02 -9.65 -11.90
CA ALA A 97 -1.01 -10.58 -12.34
C ALA A 97 -0.91 -11.93 -11.59
N PHE A 98 0.29 -12.50 -11.44
CA PHE A 98 0.50 -13.71 -10.65
C PHE A 98 0.18 -13.50 -9.17
N LEU A 99 0.59 -12.38 -8.58
CA LEU A 99 0.30 -12.05 -7.18
C LEU A 99 -1.22 -11.87 -6.96
N SER A 100 -1.90 -11.21 -7.89
CA SER A 100 -3.35 -11.04 -7.85
C SER A 100 -4.07 -12.37 -8.02
N MET A 101 -3.57 -13.25 -8.90
CA MET A 101 -4.12 -14.59 -9.10
C MET A 101 -3.94 -15.47 -7.86
N ALA A 102 -2.76 -15.44 -7.23
CA ALA A 102 -2.51 -16.17 -6.00
C ALA A 102 -3.42 -15.69 -4.87
N SER A 103 -3.44 -14.37 -4.60
CA SER A 103 -4.30 -13.80 -3.55
C SER A 103 -5.78 -14.06 -3.80
N HIS A 104 -6.32 -13.76 -4.99
CA HIS A 104 -7.77 -13.84 -5.20
C HIS A 104 -8.27 -15.24 -5.60
N GLY A 105 -7.38 -16.09 -6.12
CA GLY A 105 -7.71 -17.43 -6.61
C GLY A 105 -7.37 -18.58 -5.65
N THR A 106 -6.41 -18.39 -4.73
CA THR A 106 -5.95 -19.45 -3.82
C THR A 106 -6.12 -19.13 -2.33
N ASP A 107 -6.38 -17.86 -1.97
CA ASP A 107 -6.63 -17.50 -0.58
C ASP A 107 -8.04 -17.92 -0.14
N GLN A 108 -8.08 -18.82 0.84
CA GLN A 108 -9.30 -19.33 1.43
C GLN A 108 -10.19 -18.23 2.02
N LEU A 109 -9.62 -17.17 2.60
CA LEU A 109 -10.40 -16.07 3.18
C LEU A 109 -11.13 -15.27 2.10
N ILE A 110 -10.49 -15.03 0.97
CA ILE A 110 -11.11 -14.32 -0.17
C ILE A 110 -12.20 -15.19 -0.79
N VAL A 111 -11.92 -16.47 -1.04
CA VAL A 111 -12.91 -17.42 -1.57
C VAL A 111 -14.14 -17.51 -0.66
N GLN A 112 -13.96 -17.61 0.66
CA GLN A 112 -15.07 -17.65 1.61
C GLN A 112 -15.93 -16.38 1.53
N ARG A 113 -15.32 -15.19 1.49
CA ARG A 113 -16.06 -13.92 1.36
C ARG A 113 -16.89 -13.89 0.07
N LEU A 114 -16.34 -14.39 -1.03
CA LEU A 114 -17.04 -14.45 -2.31
C LEU A 114 -18.25 -15.40 -2.26
N LEU A 115 -18.14 -16.53 -1.56
CA LEU A 115 -19.24 -17.47 -1.37
C LEU A 115 -20.34 -16.96 -0.43
N THR A 116 -20.08 -15.92 0.39
CA THR A 116 -21.12 -15.27 1.21
C THR A 116 -22.01 -14.32 0.42
N THR A 117 -21.70 -14.05 -0.85
CA THR A 117 -22.52 -13.21 -1.73
C THR A 117 -23.77 -13.97 -2.22
N LYS A 118 -24.85 -13.24 -2.53
CA LYS A 118 -26.14 -13.83 -2.89
C LYS A 118 -26.11 -14.52 -4.26
N THR A 119 -25.31 -14.02 -5.20
CA THR A 119 -25.26 -14.50 -6.57
C THR A 119 -23.85 -14.46 -7.14
N LEU A 120 -23.57 -15.29 -8.14
CA LEU A 120 -22.29 -15.28 -8.86
C LEU A 120 -22.00 -13.92 -9.51
N LYS A 121 -23.04 -13.20 -9.96
CA LYS A 121 -22.90 -11.87 -10.55
C LYS A 121 -22.42 -10.85 -9.51
N ASP A 122 -22.90 -10.94 -8.28
CA ASP A 122 -22.48 -10.07 -7.19
C ASP A 122 -21.05 -10.37 -6.75
N SER A 123 -20.69 -11.66 -6.67
CA SER A 123 -19.31 -12.10 -6.41
C SER A 123 -18.32 -11.52 -7.43
N ARG A 124 -18.62 -11.63 -8.74
CA ARG A 124 -17.77 -11.06 -9.80
C ARG A 124 -17.64 -9.55 -9.69
N LYS A 125 -18.74 -8.84 -9.41
CA LYS A 125 -18.71 -7.39 -9.17
C LYS A 125 -17.86 -7.03 -7.95
N ALA A 126 -17.93 -7.82 -6.87
CA ALA A 126 -17.13 -7.60 -5.68
C ALA A 126 -15.63 -7.70 -5.96
N ILE A 127 -15.18 -8.72 -6.71
CA ILE A 127 -13.77 -8.89 -7.10
C ILE A 127 -13.28 -7.74 -7.98
N ILE A 128 -14.06 -7.36 -9.00
CA ILE A 128 -13.67 -6.26 -9.89
C ILE A 128 -13.65 -4.94 -9.12
N GLY A 129 -14.65 -4.71 -8.27
CA GLY A 129 -14.75 -3.52 -7.43
C GLY A 129 -13.60 -3.41 -6.43
N SER A 130 -13.20 -4.51 -5.78
CA SER A 130 -12.06 -4.51 -4.87
C SER A 130 -10.77 -4.16 -5.61
N GLY A 131 -10.56 -4.68 -6.84
CA GLY A 131 -9.41 -4.31 -7.66
C GLY A 131 -9.31 -2.80 -7.94
N ILE A 132 -10.43 -2.15 -8.27
CA ILE A 132 -10.47 -0.69 -8.51
C ILE A 132 -10.10 0.08 -7.23
N ILE A 133 -10.69 -0.30 -6.09
CA ILE A 133 -10.42 0.35 -4.81
C ILE A 133 -8.94 0.20 -4.44
N VAL A 134 -8.37 -0.98 -4.65
CA VAL A 134 -6.95 -1.28 -4.39
C VAL A 134 -6.04 -0.39 -5.25
N ILE A 135 -6.34 -0.21 -6.54
CA ILE A 135 -5.57 0.69 -7.42
C ILE A 135 -5.59 2.14 -6.89
N ILE A 136 -6.77 2.65 -6.53
CA ILE A 136 -6.93 4.00 -5.97
C ILE A 136 -6.14 4.13 -4.65
N GLN A 137 -6.25 3.12 -3.78
CA GLN A 137 -5.54 3.05 -2.51
C GLN A 137 -4.02 3.07 -2.72
N PHE A 138 -3.47 2.24 -3.61
CA PHE A 138 -2.04 2.23 -3.93
C PHE A 138 -1.56 3.58 -4.47
N ALA A 139 -2.33 4.20 -5.39
CA ALA A 139 -1.99 5.51 -5.92
C ALA A 139 -1.91 6.57 -4.80
N LEU A 140 -2.88 6.57 -3.88
CA LEU A 140 -2.88 7.47 -2.72
C LEU A 140 -1.62 7.30 -1.85
N PHE A 141 -1.24 6.05 -1.52
CA PHE A 141 -0.05 5.80 -0.71
C PHE A 141 1.26 6.14 -1.43
N LEU A 142 1.33 5.93 -2.74
CA LEU A 142 2.50 6.35 -3.53
C LEU A 142 2.65 7.88 -3.51
N VAL A 143 1.55 8.62 -3.67
CA VAL A 143 1.55 10.08 -3.58
C VAL A 143 2.03 10.54 -2.20
N VAL A 144 1.49 9.96 -1.11
CA VAL A 144 1.96 10.25 0.26
C VAL A 144 3.45 9.92 0.42
N GLY A 145 3.93 8.81 -0.15
CA GLY A 145 5.34 8.45 -0.14
C GLY A 145 6.23 9.49 -0.84
N VAL A 146 5.77 10.04 -1.97
CA VAL A 146 6.46 11.13 -2.68
C VAL A 146 6.44 12.42 -1.86
N MET A 147 5.32 12.75 -1.19
CA MET A 147 5.25 13.91 -0.28
C MET A 147 6.22 13.78 0.90
N LEU A 148 6.30 12.59 1.50
CA LEU A 148 7.28 12.31 2.56
C LEU A 148 8.70 12.43 2.05
N TYR A 149 8.98 11.96 0.83
CA TYR A 149 10.28 12.15 0.19
C TYR A 149 10.59 13.65 -0.03
N ALA A 150 9.63 14.46 -0.45
CA ALA A 150 9.83 15.90 -0.62
C ALA A 150 10.09 16.60 0.72
N TYR A 151 9.40 16.20 1.79
CA TYR A 151 9.58 16.76 3.13
C TYR A 151 10.91 16.35 3.78
N TYR A 152 11.26 15.06 3.74
CA TYR A 152 12.46 14.54 4.37
C TYR A 152 13.70 14.60 3.49
N GLY A 153 13.57 14.61 2.17
CA GLY A 153 14.70 14.70 1.23
C GLY A 153 15.45 16.04 1.30
N GLN A 154 14.79 17.09 1.80
CA GLN A 154 15.42 18.39 2.09
C GLN A 154 16.14 18.41 3.45
N LEU A 155 15.80 17.48 4.35
CA LEU A 155 16.47 17.30 5.63
C LEU A 155 17.56 16.25 5.43
N SER A 156 18.83 16.69 5.34
CA SER A 156 19.96 15.78 5.43
C SER A 156 19.79 14.92 6.69
N VAL A 157 19.35 13.66 6.51
CA VAL A 157 19.12 12.72 7.61
C VAL A 157 20.49 12.44 8.19
N LYS A 158 20.86 13.22 9.21
CA LYS A 158 22.10 13.04 9.96
C LYS A 158 22.09 11.58 10.45
N PRO A 159 23.03 10.73 9.99
CA PRO A 159 23.02 9.34 10.39
C PRO A 159 23.13 9.28 11.90
N MET A 160 22.13 8.66 12.53
CA MET A 160 22.12 8.42 13.96
C MET A 160 23.39 7.60 14.27
N LYS A 161 24.39 8.24 14.89
CA LYS A 161 25.67 7.62 15.24
C LYS A 161 25.42 6.49 16.24
N PHE A 162 25.22 5.27 15.75
CA PHE A 162 25.17 4.05 16.56
C PHE A 162 26.58 3.47 16.82
N SER A 163 27.63 4.31 16.80
CA SER A 163 29.03 3.86 16.92
C SER A 163 29.63 4.01 18.33
N ARG A 164 28.81 4.20 19.38
CA ARG A 164 29.32 4.54 20.73
C ARG A 164 28.79 3.66 21.88
N CYS A 165 28.46 2.40 21.59
CA CYS A 165 28.18 1.37 22.59
C CYS A 165 28.95 0.05 22.34
N LEU A 166 30.03 0.10 21.56
CA LEU A 166 30.92 -1.04 21.28
C LEU A 166 32.40 -0.62 21.33
N LEU A 167 32.75 0.24 22.29
CA LEU A 167 34.11 0.45 22.77
C LEU A 167 34.08 0.60 24.29
#